data_AF-A4BUK0-F1
#
_entry.id   AF-A4BUK0-F1
#
_cell.length_a   1.000
_cell.length_b   1.000
_cell.length_c   1.000
_cell.angle_alpha   90.00
_cell.angle_beta   90.00
_cell.angle_gamma   90.00
#
_symmetry.space_group_name_H-M   'P 1'
#
loop_
_entity.id
_entity.type
_entity.pdbx_description
1 polymer ?
#
loop_
_entity_poly.entity_id
_entity_poly.type
_entity_poly.pdbx_seq_one_letter_code
_entity_poly.pdbx_strand_id
1 'polypeptide(L)'
;MLCTLDFAVAQSKSEILLNALSEPERQKLLDTRKELEGLHRQLAEITAAARKNNPSLQGQEDKLRHLVLNTMEAAGYQPEQEMAHLKELTSKLRAESVDPEQKKRLLTDYRQTQARLMAAQREAMANEEVQQARENYQKQVRQAMEKENPDAEALIQRYAKMRMQLRRQLEEAIENQGADH
;
A
#
# COMPACT_ATOMS: atom_id res chain seq x y z
N MET A 1 8.61 14.92 2.75
CA MET A 1 9.84 14.54 2.01
C MET A 1 10.62 13.46 2.78
N LEU A 2 10.03 12.30 3.06
CA LEU A 2 10.73 11.10 3.55
C LEU A 2 10.36 9.90 2.66
N CYS A 3 10.22 10.14 1.36
CA CYS A 3 9.94 9.11 0.35
C CYS A 3 11.07 8.98 -0.67
N THR A 4 12.24 9.57 -0.44
CA THR A 4 13.32 9.56 -1.44
C THR A 4 14.41 8.54 -1.15
N LEU A 5 14.71 8.22 0.11
CA LEU A 5 15.80 7.28 0.44
C LEU A 5 15.37 5.80 0.37
N ASP A 6 14.18 5.44 0.85
CA ASP A 6 13.68 4.06 0.68
C ASP A 6 13.23 3.79 -0.77
N PHE A 7 12.78 4.82 -1.48
CA PHE A 7 12.47 4.73 -2.91
C PHE A 7 13.75 4.58 -3.74
N ALA A 8 14.85 5.25 -3.37
CA ALA A 8 16.14 5.10 -4.05
C ALA A 8 16.79 3.72 -3.82
N VAL A 9 16.67 3.12 -2.62
CA VAL A 9 17.19 1.76 -2.36
C VAL A 9 16.32 0.68 -3.01
N ALA A 10 15.00 0.88 -3.08
CA ALA A 10 14.10 0.03 -3.84
C ALA A 10 14.29 0.17 -5.36
N GLN A 11 14.54 1.38 -5.86
CA GLN A 11 14.90 1.63 -7.25
C GLN A 11 16.27 1.03 -7.61
N SER A 12 17.30 1.18 -6.77
CA SER A 12 18.64 0.66 -7.07
C SER A 12 18.69 -0.87 -7.11
N LYS A 13 17.98 -1.57 -6.21
CA LYS A 13 17.85 -3.04 -6.30
C LYS A 13 17.07 -3.48 -7.53
N SER A 14 16.06 -2.73 -7.94
CA SER A 14 15.31 -3.01 -9.17
C SER A 14 16.15 -2.80 -10.43
N GLU A 15 17.04 -1.80 -10.46
CA GLU A 15 17.97 -1.54 -11.57
C GLU A 15 19.11 -2.57 -11.64
N ILE A 16 19.61 -3.04 -10.49
CA ILE A 16 20.59 -4.13 -10.42
C ILE A 16 19.98 -5.45 -10.91
N LEU A 17 18.74 -5.77 -10.51
CA LEU A 17 18.00 -6.93 -11.02
C LEU A 17 17.69 -6.82 -12.52
N LEU A 18 17.28 -5.63 -12.98
CA LEU A 18 17.02 -5.37 -14.40
C LEU A 18 18.26 -5.57 -15.26
N ASN A 19 19.44 -5.14 -14.79
CA ASN A 19 20.69 -5.24 -15.55
C ASN A 19 21.30 -6.64 -15.65
N ALA A 20 20.93 -7.54 -14.73
CA ALA A 20 21.40 -8.93 -14.69
C ALA A 20 20.47 -9.91 -15.44
N LEU A 21 19.37 -9.42 -16.01
CA LEU A 21 18.43 -10.21 -16.81
C LEU A 21 18.82 -10.23 -18.28
N SER A 22 18.55 -11.35 -18.95
CA SER A 22 18.68 -11.44 -20.40
C SER A 22 17.76 -10.42 -21.08
N GLU A 23 18.18 -9.93 -22.24
CA GLU A 23 17.44 -8.93 -23.01
C GLU A 23 15.96 -9.33 -23.29
N PRO A 24 15.61 -10.59 -23.62
CA PRO A 24 14.21 -10.99 -23.77
C PRO A 24 13.43 -11.01 -22.44
N GLU A 25 14.05 -11.41 -21.33
CA GLU A 25 13.38 -11.43 -20.01
C GLU A 25 13.12 -10.02 -19.49
N ARG A 26 14.11 -9.13 -19.67
CA ARG A 26 14.00 -7.71 -19.33
C ARG A 26 12.88 -7.04 -20.12
N GLN A 27 12.81 -7.29 -21.42
CA GLN A 27 11.75 -6.73 -22.27
C GLN A 27 10.37 -7.21 -21.82
N LYS A 28 10.23 -8.53 -21.57
CA LYS A 28 8.97 -9.13 -21.10
C LYS A 28 8.51 -8.55 -19.74
N LEU A 29 9.43 -8.28 -18.83
CA LEU A 29 9.15 -7.63 -17.55
C LEU A 29 8.71 -6.17 -17.71
N LEU A 30 9.40 -5.40 -18.58
CA LEU A 30 9.03 -4.02 -18.88
C LEU A 30 7.64 -3.92 -19.51
N ASP A 31 7.32 -4.80 -20.45
CA ASP A 31 6.01 -4.84 -21.09
C ASP A 31 4.90 -5.18 -20.08
N THR A 32 5.12 -6.21 -19.26
CA THR A 32 4.18 -6.62 -18.19
C THR A 32 3.93 -5.48 -17.21
N ARG A 33 4.99 -4.76 -16.82
CA ARG A 33 4.90 -3.59 -15.93
C ARG A 33 4.10 -2.44 -16.58
N LYS A 34 4.38 -2.12 -17.84
CA LYS A 34 3.70 -1.05 -18.57
C LYS A 34 2.20 -1.33 -18.72
N GLU A 35 1.84 -2.57 -19.04
CA GLU A 35 0.43 -2.97 -19.07
C GLU A 35 -0.21 -2.85 -17.68
N LEU A 36 0.51 -3.19 -16.61
CA LEU A 36 -0.02 -3.18 -15.25
C LEU A 36 -0.31 -1.75 -14.77
N GLU A 37 0.58 -0.83 -15.12
CA GLU A 37 0.40 0.61 -14.91
C GLU A 37 -0.82 1.14 -15.69
N GLY A 38 -1.02 0.67 -16.92
CA GLY A 38 -2.20 0.98 -17.73
C GLY A 38 -3.51 0.54 -17.07
N LEU A 39 -3.59 -0.73 -16.66
CA LEU A 39 -4.76 -1.26 -15.95
C LEU A 39 -4.99 -0.58 -14.60
N HIS A 40 -3.91 -0.28 -13.87
CA HIS A 40 -4.01 0.42 -12.60
C HIS A 40 -4.68 1.79 -12.77
N ARG A 41 -4.28 2.57 -13.78
CA ARG A 41 -4.89 3.88 -14.06
C ARG A 41 -6.38 3.75 -14.41
N GLN A 42 -6.73 2.80 -15.27
CA GLN A 42 -8.14 2.56 -15.63
C GLN A 42 -8.99 2.18 -14.41
N LEU A 43 -8.50 1.27 -13.57
CA LEU A 43 -9.20 0.89 -12.34
C LEU A 43 -9.29 2.05 -11.35
N ALA A 44 -8.27 2.91 -11.26
CA ALA A 44 -8.30 4.10 -10.41
C ALA A 44 -9.35 5.11 -10.88
N GLU A 45 -9.46 5.35 -12.18
CA GLU A 45 -10.49 6.22 -12.77
C GLU A 45 -11.90 5.69 -12.50
N ILE A 46 -12.13 4.39 -12.72
CA ILE A 46 -13.41 3.74 -12.43
C ILE A 46 -13.73 3.84 -10.93
N THR A 47 -12.75 3.58 -10.06
CA THR A 47 -12.93 3.69 -8.60
C THR A 47 -13.26 5.11 -8.18
N ALA A 48 -12.62 6.12 -8.78
CA ALA A 48 -12.89 7.52 -8.49
C ALA A 48 -14.31 7.92 -8.92
N ALA A 49 -14.76 7.48 -10.11
CA ALA A 49 -16.12 7.67 -10.57
C ALA A 49 -17.13 6.99 -9.63
N ALA A 50 -16.87 5.74 -9.24
CA ALA A 50 -17.74 4.96 -8.36
C ALA A 50 -17.90 5.63 -6.98
N ARG A 51 -16.81 6.16 -6.43
CA ARG A 51 -16.85 6.93 -5.17
C ARG A 51 -17.62 8.25 -5.32
N LYS A 52 -17.40 8.97 -6.42
CA LYS A 52 -18.08 10.25 -6.68
C LYS A 52 -19.59 10.07 -6.83
N ASN A 53 -20.02 9.01 -7.52
CA ASN A 53 -21.43 8.75 -7.82
C ASN A 53 -22.14 7.94 -6.73
N ASN A 54 -21.40 7.36 -5.78
CA ASN A 54 -21.94 6.60 -4.66
C ASN A 54 -21.44 7.14 -3.31
N PRO A 55 -22.05 8.22 -2.79
CA PRO A 55 -21.63 8.85 -1.52
C PRO A 55 -21.76 7.90 -0.31
N SER A 56 -22.56 6.84 -0.42
CA SER A 56 -22.66 5.84 0.65
C SER A 56 -21.33 5.08 0.87
N LEU A 57 -20.47 5.00 -0.14
CA LEU A 57 -19.14 4.39 -0.01
C LEU A 57 -18.25 5.18 0.94
N GLN A 58 -18.34 6.51 0.95
CA GLN A 58 -17.58 7.34 1.88
C GLN A 58 -18.03 7.07 3.32
N GLY A 59 -19.35 7.03 3.57
CA GLY A 59 -19.88 6.70 4.89
C GLY A 59 -19.49 5.28 5.37
N GLN A 60 -19.36 4.32 4.46
CA GLN A 60 -18.89 2.97 4.80
C GLN A 60 -17.38 2.93 5.08
N GLU A 61 -16.58 3.70 4.34
CA GLU A 61 -15.15 3.86 4.59
C GLU A 61 -14.88 4.49 5.96
N ASP A 62 -15.64 5.54 6.30
CA ASP A 62 -15.54 6.19 7.61
C ASP A 62 -15.94 5.23 8.74
N LYS A 63 -17.04 4.48 8.58
CA LYS A 63 -17.45 3.45 9.55
C LYS A 63 -16.38 2.38 9.74
N LEU A 64 -15.79 1.88 8.66
CA LEU A 64 -14.71 0.90 8.72
C LEU A 64 -13.49 1.49 9.45
N ARG A 65 -13.13 2.74 9.16
CA ARG A 65 -12.04 3.43 9.84
C ARG A 65 -12.28 3.56 11.34
N HIS A 66 -13.46 3.99 11.74
CA HIS A 66 -13.84 4.09 13.16
C HIS A 66 -13.83 2.73 13.83
N LEU A 67 -14.36 1.68 13.18
CA LEU A 67 -14.33 0.33 13.72
C LEU A 67 -12.89 -0.14 13.98
N VAL A 68 -11.97 0.09 13.05
CA VAL A 68 -10.55 -0.25 13.22
C VAL A 68 -9.95 0.51 14.41
N LEU A 69 -10.19 1.82 14.54
CA LEU A 69 -9.69 2.62 15.65
C LEU A 69 -10.25 2.15 17.00
N ASN A 70 -11.55 1.94 17.09
CA ASN A 70 -12.20 1.42 18.30
C ASN A 70 -11.68 0.03 18.68
N THR A 71 -11.37 -0.81 17.69
CA THR A 71 -10.81 -2.14 17.92
C THR A 71 -9.38 -2.04 18.46
N MET A 72 -8.57 -1.11 17.96
CA MET A 72 -7.23 -0.84 18.52
C MET A 72 -7.33 -0.35 19.97
N GLU A 73 -8.27 0.56 20.27
CA GLU A 73 -8.49 1.07 21.62
C GLU A 73 -8.95 -0.02 22.58
N ALA A 74 -9.87 -0.89 22.14
CA ALA A 74 -10.32 -2.03 22.91
C ALA A 74 -9.19 -3.04 23.20
N ALA A 75 -8.20 -3.13 22.32
CA ALA A 75 -6.97 -3.91 22.53
C ALA A 75 -5.92 -3.19 23.42
N GLY A 76 -6.24 -2.00 23.95
CA GLY A 76 -5.40 -1.25 24.89
C GLY A 76 -4.41 -0.28 24.23
N TYR A 77 -4.53 -0.05 22.92
CA TYR A 77 -3.72 0.94 22.21
C TYR A 77 -4.35 2.34 22.27
N GLN A 78 -3.58 3.36 21.86
CA GLN A 78 -4.02 4.75 21.80
C GLN A 78 -3.82 5.31 20.38
N PRO A 79 -4.53 4.79 19.37
CA PRO A 79 -4.22 5.07 17.97
C PRO A 79 -4.34 6.56 17.63
N GLU A 80 -5.32 7.28 18.16
CA GLU A 80 -5.46 8.73 17.91
C GLU A 80 -4.29 9.53 18.48
N GLN A 81 -3.85 9.21 19.69
CA GLN A 81 -2.71 9.87 20.34
C GLN A 81 -1.41 9.54 19.62
N GLU A 82 -1.20 8.28 19.23
CA GLU A 82 -0.03 7.84 18.46
C GLU A 82 0.02 8.51 17.08
N MET A 83 -1.11 8.63 16.38
CA MET A 83 -1.20 9.35 15.10
C MET A 83 -0.89 10.85 15.27
N ALA A 84 -1.44 11.48 16.31
CA ALA A 84 -1.15 12.88 16.62
C ALA A 84 0.35 13.09 16.92
N HIS A 85 0.96 12.19 17.68
CA HIS A 85 2.37 12.23 18.00
C HIS A 85 3.26 12.02 16.75
N LEU A 86 2.91 11.09 15.87
CA LEU A 86 3.62 10.91 14.59
C LEU A 86 3.58 12.18 13.71
N LYS A 87 2.44 12.88 13.69
CA LYS A 87 2.30 14.16 12.97
C LYS A 87 3.22 15.23 13.56
N GLU A 88 3.26 15.33 14.88
CA GLU A 88 4.14 16.25 15.59
C GLU A 88 5.63 15.97 15.31
N LEU A 89 6.05 14.70 15.45
CA LEU A 89 7.42 14.27 15.16
C LEU A 89 7.81 14.56 13.72
N THR A 90 6.90 14.33 12.77
CA THR A 90 7.12 14.64 11.35
C THR A 90 7.32 16.14 11.12
N SER A 91 6.55 17.00 11.79
CA SER A 91 6.71 18.45 11.72
C SER A 91 8.06 18.88 12.28
N LYS A 92 8.46 18.35 13.45
CA LYS A 92 9.77 18.63 14.06
C LYS A 92 10.92 18.20 13.15
N LEU A 93 10.87 16.99 12.59
CA LEU A 93 11.91 16.47 11.68
C LEU A 93 12.07 17.25 10.38
N ARG A 94 11.04 18.00 9.95
CA ARG A 94 11.09 18.85 8.74
C ARG A 94 11.58 20.26 9.02
N ALA A 95 11.68 20.68 10.28
CA ALA A 95 12.21 22.00 10.61
C ALA A 95 13.70 22.08 10.23
N GLU A 96 14.11 23.19 9.64
CA GLU A 96 15.48 23.39 9.11
C GLU A 96 16.56 23.40 10.20
N SER A 97 16.20 23.59 11.47
CA SER A 97 17.12 23.85 12.58
C SER A 97 17.19 22.74 13.64
N VAL A 98 16.96 21.49 13.26
CA VAL A 98 17.13 20.34 14.18
C VAL A 98 18.58 19.89 14.18
N ASP A 99 19.24 19.94 15.33
CA ASP A 99 20.60 19.42 15.47
C ASP A 99 20.65 17.89 15.25
N PRO A 100 21.81 17.32 14.87
CA PRO A 100 21.92 15.90 14.54
C PRO A 100 21.50 14.94 15.67
N GLU A 101 21.76 15.29 16.93
CA GLU A 101 21.42 14.43 18.08
C GLU A 101 19.93 14.48 18.39
N GLN A 102 19.32 15.66 18.34
CA GLN A 102 17.88 15.82 18.44
C GLN A 102 17.16 15.12 17.28
N LYS A 103 17.70 15.20 16.06
CA LYS A 103 17.16 14.49 14.90
C LYS A 103 17.16 12.98 15.11
N LYS A 104 18.25 12.42 15.67
CA LYS A 104 18.35 10.99 15.98
C LYS A 104 17.33 10.54 17.03
N ARG A 105 17.08 11.35 18.06
CA ARG A 105 16.04 11.07 19.06
C ARG A 105 14.64 11.10 18.43
N LEU A 106 14.31 12.16 17.69
CA LEU A 106 13.03 12.29 16.99
C LEU A 106 12.77 11.12 16.02
N LEU A 107 13.79 10.68 15.29
CA LEU A 107 13.69 9.51 14.41
C LEU A 107 13.47 8.20 15.20
N THR A 108 14.07 8.07 16.38
CA THR A 108 13.89 6.90 17.25
C THR A 108 12.45 6.84 17.77
N ASP A 109 11.95 7.95 18.30
CA ASP A 109 10.57 8.07 18.79
C ASP A 109 9.55 7.85 17.67
N TYR A 110 9.84 8.38 16.48
CA TYR A 110 9.01 8.19 15.29
C TYR A 110 8.91 6.71 14.94
N ARG A 111 10.04 6.00 14.84
CA ARG A 111 10.08 4.57 14.52
C ARG A 111 9.35 3.74 15.57
N GLN A 112 9.52 4.04 16.85
CA GLN A 112 8.85 3.32 17.93
C GLN A 112 7.34 3.52 17.91
N THR A 113 6.88 4.76 17.70
CA THR A 113 5.45 5.09 17.61
C THR A 113 4.83 4.46 16.37
N GLN A 114 5.53 4.50 15.23
CA GLN A 114 5.09 3.83 14.01
C GLN A 114 4.98 2.31 14.19
N ALA A 115 5.95 1.69 14.87
CA ALA A 115 5.93 0.25 15.12
C ALA A 115 4.74 -0.17 16.00
N ARG A 116 4.43 0.61 17.04
CA ARG A 116 3.25 0.39 17.91
C ARG A 116 1.95 0.49 17.14
N LEU A 117 1.77 1.57 16.36
CA LEU A 117 0.58 1.75 15.54
C LEU A 117 0.40 0.63 14.50
N MET A 118 1.50 0.15 13.91
CA MET A 118 1.47 -0.98 12.97
C MET A 118 1.16 -2.32 13.66
N ALA A 119 1.55 -2.51 14.92
CA ALA A 119 1.15 -3.68 15.70
C ALA A 119 -0.35 -3.62 16.02
N ALA A 120 -0.82 -2.48 16.55
CA ALA A 120 -2.22 -2.22 16.84
C ALA A 120 -3.11 -2.44 15.60
N GLN A 121 -2.68 -1.94 14.43
CA GLN A 121 -3.40 -2.13 13.18
C GLN A 121 -3.48 -3.59 12.76
N ARG A 122 -2.40 -4.35 12.89
CA ARG A 122 -2.40 -5.77 12.56
C ARG A 122 -3.34 -6.56 13.45
N GLU A 123 -3.35 -6.27 14.74
CA GLU A 123 -4.24 -6.90 15.70
C GLU A 123 -5.71 -6.54 15.43
N ALA A 124 -6.01 -5.25 15.23
CA ALA A 124 -7.35 -4.81 14.88
C ALA A 124 -7.83 -5.42 13.55
N MET A 125 -6.95 -5.57 12.56
CA MET A 125 -7.29 -6.22 11.29
C MET A 125 -7.51 -7.73 11.40
N ALA A 126 -7.04 -8.36 12.49
CA ALA A 126 -7.31 -9.76 12.77
C ALA A 126 -8.67 -9.96 13.46
N ASN A 127 -9.29 -8.90 14.00
CA ASN A 127 -10.62 -8.96 14.57
C ASN A 127 -11.69 -9.34 13.52
N GLU A 128 -12.57 -10.29 13.86
CA GLU A 128 -13.58 -10.81 12.93
C GLU A 128 -14.56 -9.76 12.42
N GLU A 129 -15.00 -8.84 13.29
CA GLU A 129 -15.92 -7.76 12.92
C GLU A 129 -15.27 -6.81 11.90
N VAL A 130 -14.00 -6.48 12.11
CA VAL A 130 -13.21 -5.67 11.17
C VAL A 130 -13.06 -6.40 9.84
N GLN A 131 -12.79 -7.70 9.85
CA GLN A 131 -12.69 -8.50 8.61
C GLN A 131 -14.00 -8.49 7.83
N GLN A 132 -15.13 -8.76 8.49
CA GLN A 132 -16.45 -8.74 7.86
C GLN A 132 -16.81 -7.36 7.32
N ALA A 133 -16.57 -6.30 8.08
CA ALA A 133 -16.81 -4.92 7.64
C ALA A 133 -15.95 -4.58 6.40
N ARG A 134 -14.68 -5.02 6.37
CA ARG A 134 -13.78 -4.83 5.23
C ARG A 134 -14.27 -5.59 3.99
N GLU A 135 -14.69 -6.85 4.13
CA GLU A 135 -15.22 -7.64 3.01
C GLU A 135 -16.49 -7.03 2.43
N ASN A 136 -17.40 -6.59 3.31
CA ASN A 136 -18.61 -5.88 2.92
C ASN A 136 -18.28 -4.59 2.16
N TYR A 137 -17.36 -3.78 2.68
CA TYR A 137 -16.91 -2.57 2.01
C TYR A 137 -16.32 -2.86 0.63
N GLN A 138 -15.44 -3.85 0.53
CA GLN A 138 -14.84 -4.25 -0.75
C GLN A 138 -15.88 -4.72 -1.77
N LYS A 139 -16.89 -5.48 -1.32
CA LYS A 139 -18.00 -5.91 -2.17
C LYS A 139 -18.80 -4.72 -2.69
N GLN A 140 -19.10 -3.75 -1.83
CA GLN A 140 -19.84 -2.54 -2.20
C GLN A 140 -19.06 -1.67 -3.19
N VAL A 141 -17.74 -1.52 -2.99
CA VAL A 141 -16.87 -0.83 -3.95
C VAL A 141 -16.87 -1.54 -5.30
N ARG A 142 -16.72 -2.87 -5.34
CA ARG A 142 -16.77 -3.63 -6.60
C ARG A 142 -18.11 -3.45 -7.33
N GLN A 143 -19.22 -3.59 -6.62
CA GLN A 143 -20.55 -3.37 -7.18
C GLN A 143 -20.74 -1.95 -7.71
N ALA A 144 -20.18 -0.94 -7.03
CA ALA A 144 -20.22 0.43 -7.52
C ALA A 144 -19.34 0.60 -8.77
N MET A 145 -18.16 0.00 -8.82
CA MET A 145 -17.30 0.02 -10.01
C MET A 145 -17.98 -0.65 -11.21
N GLU A 146 -18.65 -1.78 -11.03
CA GLU A 146 -19.41 -2.47 -12.08
C GLU A 146 -20.55 -1.61 -12.64
N LYS A 147 -21.20 -0.80 -11.79
CA LYS A 147 -22.24 0.14 -12.23
C LYS A 147 -21.66 1.28 -13.07
N GLU A 148 -20.46 1.74 -12.75
CA GLU A 148 -19.77 2.78 -13.52
C GLU A 148 -19.20 2.23 -14.83
N ASN A 149 -18.67 1.00 -14.80
CA ASN A 149 -18.11 0.34 -15.95
C ASN A 149 -18.43 -1.16 -15.91
N PRO A 150 -19.20 -1.70 -16.87
CA PRO A 150 -19.57 -3.12 -16.88
C PRO A 150 -18.36 -4.06 -17.05
N ASP A 151 -17.25 -3.56 -17.59
CA ASP A 151 -15.99 -4.32 -17.74
C ASP A 151 -15.10 -4.24 -16.48
N ALA A 152 -15.51 -3.54 -15.42
CA ALA A 152 -14.70 -3.34 -14.22
C ALA A 152 -14.20 -4.66 -13.62
N GLU A 153 -15.06 -5.68 -13.54
CA GLU A 153 -14.69 -6.99 -13.00
C GLU A 153 -13.65 -7.70 -13.89
N ALA A 154 -13.81 -7.62 -15.21
CA ALA A 154 -12.82 -8.17 -16.15
C ALA A 154 -11.46 -7.47 -16.02
N LEU A 155 -11.46 -6.14 -15.85
CA LEU A 155 -10.24 -5.36 -15.63
C LEU A 155 -9.57 -5.71 -14.30
N ILE A 156 -10.34 -5.88 -13.22
CA ILE A 156 -9.84 -6.33 -11.91
C ILE A 156 -9.17 -7.70 -12.04
N GLN A 157 -9.82 -8.66 -12.71
CA GLN A 157 -9.27 -9.99 -12.92
C GLN A 157 -8.00 -9.96 -13.77
N ARG A 158 -7.97 -9.16 -14.84
CA ARG A 158 -6.77 -8.98 -15.68
C ARG A 158 -5.62 -8.39 -14.86
N TYR A 159 -5.90 -7.36 -14.06
CA TYR A 159 -4.91 -6.75 -13.16
C TYR A 159 -4.34 -7.78 -12.17
N ALA A 160 -5.20 -8.58 -11.54
CA ALA A 160 -4.77 -9.62 -10.59
C ALA A 160 -3.89 -10.69 -11.24
N LYS A 161 -4.29 -11.19 -12.42
CA LYS A 161 -3.50 -12.17 -13.19
C LYS A 161 -2.13 -11.62 -13.57
N MET A 162 -2.08 -10.38 -14.03
CA MET A 162 -0.84 -9.78 -14.50
C MET A 162 0.11 -9.42 -13.35
N ARG A 163 -0.43 -9.06 -12.18
CA ARG A 163 0.37 -8.92 -10.95
C ARG A 163 0.99 -10.26 -10.52
N MET A 164 0.25 -11.35 -10.64
CA MET A 164 0.76 -12.69 -10.36
C MET A 164 1.85 -13.10 -11.37
N GLN A 165 1.65 -12.80 -12.65
CA GLN A 165 2.64 -13.04 -13.69
C GLN A 165 3.93 -12.26 -13.43
N LEU A 166 3.83 -10.96 -13.13
CA LEU A 166 4.99 -10.13 -12.80
C LEU A 166 5.77 -10.71 -11.61
N ARG A 167 5.06 -11.15 -10.56
CA ARG A 167 5.69 -11.78 -9.40
C ARG A 167 6.45 -13.05 -9.79
N ARG A 168 5.86 -13.93 -10.60
CA ARG A 168 6.53 -15.16 -11.06
C ARG A 168 7.77 -14.85 -11.90
N GLN A 169 7.67 -13.88 -12.81
CA GLN A 169 8.83 -13.46 -13.63
C GLN A 169 9.97 -12.92 -12.76
N LEU A 170 9.66 -12.21 -11.68
CA LEU A 170 10.67 -11.74 -10.73
C LEU A 170 11.27 -12.89 -9.90
N GLU A 171 10.47 -13.89 -9.52
CA GLU A 171 10.94 -15.09 -8.83
C GLU A 171 11.86 -15.93 -9.74
N GLU A 172 11.45 -16.19 -10.98
CA GLU A 172 12.24 -16.89 -12.01
C GLU A 172 13.57 -16.18 -12.30
N ALA A 173 13.53 -14.84 -12.39
CA ALA A 173 14.72 -14.00 -12.56
C ALA A 173 15.74 -14.14 -11.41
N ILE A 174 15.26 -14.33 -10.18
CA ILE A 174 16.10 -14.50 -8.99
C ILE A 174 16.65 -15.94 -8.92
N GLU A 175 15.83 -16.95 -9.24
CA GLU A 175 16.25 -18.36 -9.23
C GLU A 175 17.32 -18.67 -10.28
N ASN A 176 17.18 -18.14 -11.50
CA ASN A 176 18.17 -18.30 -12.57
C ASN A 176 19.52 -17.64 -12.24
N GLN A 177 19.58 -16.69 -11.30
CA GLN A 177 20.83 -16.11 -10.81
C GLN A 177 21.48 -16.92 -9.68
N GLY A 178 20.72 -17.78 -8.99
CA GLY A 178 21.24 -18.64 -7.91
C GLY A 178 21.88 -19.95 -8.41
N ALA A 179 21.75 -20.28 -9.69
CA ALA A 179 22.30 -21.49 -10.29
C ALA A 179 23.71 -21.33 -10.90
N ASP A 180 24.23 -20.10 -10.99
CA ASP A 180 25.52 -19.75 -11.61
C ASP A 180 26.62 -19.35 -10.59
N HIS A 181 26.50 -19.77 -9.31
CA HIS A 181 27.51 -19.57 -8.27
C HIS A 181 27.96 -20.88 -7.61
#